data_AF-A0A7Y4WUH1-F1
#
_entry.id   AF-A0A7Y4WUH1-F1
#
_cell.length_a   1.000
_cell.length_b   1.000
_cell.length_c   1.000
_cell.angle_alpha   90.00
_cell.angle_beta   90.00
_cell.angle_gamma   90.00
#
_symmetry.space_group_name_H-M   'P 1'
#
loop_
_entity.id
_entity.type
_entity.pdbx_description
1 polymer ?
#
loop_
_entity_poly.entity_id
_entity_poly.type
_entity_poly.pdbx_seq_one_letter_code
_entity_poly.pdbx_strand_id
1 'polypeptide(L)'
;FIVKNGPSTPQERWEEEAGYSPSTIAAEIAGLVCAADIAKRNGDNASAELYLKTADEWEANIEKWTATKTGKYGDGNYYVRITQNGKPDAGEKIEINNGAGFFDEREIIDAGFLELVRLGIRRADDPLIVKSLKVVDQVIKVDTPNGPGFYRYNNDGYGEMDDGRRWNWDGKYTGKGRLWALLSGERGQYELASYNLDMLKMDGQSVAIVAAKSRLNHMLGFANEGLMIPEQVWDKKETPKNIDRQFVPDLKFGEGTGSATPLAWSMAQFIRLAVNLQAGRNLDTPQIVFERYAGRKR
;
A
#
# COMPACT_ATOMS: atom_id res chain seq x y z
N PHE A 1 -9.74 -8.51 21.17
CA PHE A 1 -8.32 -8.72 20.80
C PHE A 1 -7.68 -7.41 20.34
N ILE A 2 -8.16 -6.80 19.25
CA ILE A 2 -7.60 -5.54 18.69
C ILE A 2 -7.41 -4.46 19.76
N VAL A 3 -8.46 -4.08 20.50
CA VAL A 3 -8.39 -3.07 21.60
C VAL A 3 -7.27 -3.34 22.61
N LYS A 4 -6.93 -4.61 22.87
CA LYS A 4 -5.93 -5.00 23.87
C LYS A 4 -4.50 -4.92 23.34
N ASN A 5 -4.30 -5.14 22.04
CA ASN A 5 -2.98 -5.37 21.46
C ASN A 5 -2.51 -4.24 20.53
N GLY A 6 -3.42 -3.48 19.93
CA GLY A 6 -3.08 -2.34 19.07
C GLY A 6 -2.71 -1.08 19.86
N PRO A 7 -2.30 0.00 19.18
CA PRO A 7 -2.23 0.15 17.72
C PRO A 7 -0.88 -0.30 17.10
N SER A 8 0.04 -0.81 17.91
CA SER A 8 1.25 -1.44 17.39
C SER A 8 0.94 -2.88 16.96
N THR A 9 1.52 -3.31 15.84
CA THR A 9 1.41 -4.68 15.35
C THR A 9 2.74 -5.44 15.53
N PRO A 10 2.71 -6.75 15.83
CA PRO A 10 3.92 -7.56 15.79
C PRO A 10 4.50 -7.70 14.38
N GLN A 11 3.67 -7.57 13.34
CA GLN A 11 4.08 -7.57 11.93
C GLN A 11 3.12 -6.73 11.09
N GLU A 12 3.63 -5.89 10.20
CA GLU A 12 2.81 -5.23 9.17
C GLU A 12 2.50 -6.16 7.99
N ARG A 13 1.81 -5.65 6.95
CA ARG A 13 1.22 -6.46 5.88
C ARG A 13 2.21 -7.27 5.04
N TRP A 14 3.50 -6.91 5.06
CA TRP A 14 4.55 -7.70 4.41
C TRP A 14 5.15 -8.77 5.30
N GLU A 15 4.64 -8.93 6.52
CA GLU A 15 5.00 -9.99 7.47
C GLU A 15 6.47 -9.93 7.93
N GLU A 16 7.03 -8.71 7.97
CA GLU A 16 8.45 -8.48 8.22
C GLU A 16 8.68 -7.66 9.51
N GLU A 17 8.09 -6.46 9.59
CA GLU A 17 8.44 -5.48 10.63
C GLU A 17 7.36 -5.28 11.68
N ALA A 18 7.77 -5.15 12.95
CA ALA A 18 6.90 -4.79 14.07
C ALA A 18 6.87 -3.27 14.28
N GLY A 19 5.77 -2.75 14.85
CA GLY A 19 5.67 -1.33 15.21
C GLY A 19 4.35 -0.68 14.84
N TYR A 20 4.38 0.62 14.56
CA TYR A 20 3.22 1.44 14.19
C TYR A 20 3.21 1.63 12.68
N SER A 21 2.40 0.84 11.98
CA SER A 21 2.25 0.91 10.52
C SER A 21 0.98 1.66 10.16
N PRO A 22 1.03 2.69 9.29
CA PRO A 22 -0.18 3.39 8.86
C PRO A 22 -1.15 2.46 8.12
N SER A 23 -0.65 1.45 7.42
CA SER A 23 -1.47 0.43 6.74
C SER A 23 -2.23 -0.44 7.76
N THR A 24 -1.53 -0.94 8.79
CA THR A 24 -2.15 -1.81 9.80
C THR A 24 -3.12 -1.03 10.69
N ILE A 25 -2.72 0.16 11.15
CA ILE A 25 -3.55 1.03 11.98
C ILE A 25 -4.82 1.45 11.22
N ALA A 26 -4.74 1.63 9.89
CA ALA A 26 -5.93 1.88 9.07
C ALA A 26 -6.93 0.71 9.15
N ALA A 27 -6.47 -0.54 9.00
CA ALA A 27 -7.31 -1.72 9.11
C ALA A 27 -7.89 -1.89 10.53
N GLU A 28 -7.10 -1.60 11.56
CA GLU A 28 -7.51 -1.64 12.95
C GLU A 28 -8.62 -0.63 13.28
N ILE A 29 -8.45 0.64 12.88
CA ILE A 29 -9.47 1.70 13.05
C ILE A 29 -10.76 1.30 12.33
N ALA A 30 -10.66 0.93 11.06
CA ALA A 30 -11.84 0.55 10.26
C ALA A 30 -12.55 -0.68 10.86
N GLY A 31 -11.79 -1.68 11.31
CA GLY A 31 -12.30 -2.87 11.97
C GLY A 31 -13.03 -2.55 13.27
N LEU A 32 -12.51 -1.66 14.10
CA LEU A 32 -13.14 -1.24 15.35
C LEU A 32 -14.44 -0.46 15.12
N VAL A 33 -14.48 0.45 14.14
CA VAL A 33 -15.73 1.15 13.78
C VAL A 33 -16.80 0.19 13.28
N CYS A 34 -16.42 -0.77 12.42
CA CYS A 34 -17.34 -1.82 11.97
C CYS A 34 -17.81 -2.71 13.13
N ALA A 35 -16.89 -3.11 14.02
CA ALA A 35 -17.23 -3.90 15.21
C ALA A 35 -18.18 -3.14 16.14
N ALA A 36 -18.05 -1.82 16.27
CA ALA A 36 -18.96 -1.02 17.06
C ALA A 36 -20.39 -0.99 16.50
N ASP A 37 -20.52 -0.86 15.18
CA ASP A 37 -21.83 -0.92 14.52
C ASP A 37 -22.47 -2.31 14.71
N ILE A 38 -21.69 -3.38 14.57
CA ILE A 38 -22.15 -4.75 14.85
C ILE A 38 -22.59 -4.88 16.32
N ALA A 39 -21.78 -4.42 17.27
CA ALA A 39 -22.10 -4.48 18.70
C ALA A 39 -23.40 -3.73 19.03
N LYS A 40 -23.57 -2.52 18.49
CA LYS A 40 -24.78 -1.72 18.65
C LYS A 40 -26.03 -2.42 18.10
N ARG A 41 -25.94 -3.03 16.90
CA ARG A 41 -27.05 -3.81 16.31
C ARG A 41 -27.44 -5.03 17.14
N ASN A 42 -26.54 -5.54 17.96
CA ASN A 42 -26.77 -6.69 18.85
C ASN A 42 -27.08 -6.26 20.30
N GLY A 43 -27.30 -4.96 20.57
CA GLY A 43 -27.66 -4.45 21.90
C GLY A 43 -26.49 -4.32 22.87
N ASP A 44 -25.24 -4.58 22.44
CA ASP A 44 -24.05 -4.40 23.26
C ASP A 44 -23.50 -2.98 23.14
N ASN A 45 -24.17 -2.04 23.80
CA ASN A 45 -23.80 -0.63 23.77
C ASN A 45 -22.44 -0.35 24.45
N ALA A 46 -22.07 -1.13 25.46
CA ALA A 46 -20.82 -0.94 26.19
C ALA A 46 -19.61 -1.28 25.30
N SER A 47 -19.65 -2.42 24.59
CA SER A 47 -18.62 -2.75 23.61
C SER A 47 -18.60 -1.77 22.45
N ALA A 48 -19.78 -1.34 21.95
CA ALA A 48 -19.85 -0.35 20.88
C ALA A 48 -19.16 0.98 21.24
N GLU A 49 -19.39 1.48 22.46
CA GLU A 49 -18.74 2.70 22.96
C GLU A 49 -17.24 2.52 23.11
N LEU A 50 -16.79 1.40 23.70
CA LEU A 50 -15.37 1.09 23.84
C LEU A 50 -14.67 1.04 22.47
N TYR A 51 -15.23 0.33 21.50
CA TYR A 51 -14.63 0.16 20.18
C TYR A 51 -14.54 1.49 19.43
N LEU A 52 -15.59 2.32 19.45
CA LEU A 52 -15.53 3.65 18.82
C LEU A 52 -14.54 4.57 19.51
N LYS A 53 -14.51 4.58 20.84
CA LYS A 53 -13.57 5.41 21.60
C LYS A 53 -12.13 5.04 21.24
N THR A 54 -11.80 3.75 21.22
CA THR A 54 -10.47 3.27 20.81
C THR A 54 -10.16 3.65 19.35
N ALA A 55 -11.11 3.47 18.42
CA ALA A 55 -10.92 3.84 17.02
C ALA A 55 -10.64 5.34 16.85
N ASP A 56 -11.38 6.20 17.55
CA ASP A 56 -11.19 7.65 17.50
C ASP A 56 -9.86 8.08 18.13
N GLU A 57 -9.47 7.47 19.24
CA GLU A 57 -8.18 7.73 19.87
C GLU A 57 -7.02 7.37 18.93
N TRP A 58 -7.14 6.28 18.17
CA TRP A 58 -6.11 5.89 17.20
C TRP A 58 -6.13 6.77 15.95
N GLU A 59 -7.31 7.10 15.42
CA GLU A 59 -7.46 8.02 14.28
C GLU A 59 -6.85 9.40 14.56
N ALA A 60 -7.02 9.91 15.79
CA ALA A 60 -6.50 11.21 16.19
C ALA A 60 -4.98 11.26 16.42
N ASN A 61 -4.31 10.11 16.49
CA ASN A 61 -2.88 10.02 16.77
C ASN A 61 -2.06 9.38 15.65
N ILE A 62 -2.69 8.86 14.59
CA ILE A 62 -1.96 8.12 13.55
C ILE A 62 -0.81 8.93 12.94
N GLU A 63 -1.00 10.20 12.59
CA GLU A 63 0.10 11.03 12.08
C GLU A 63 1.22 11.23 13.10
N LYS A 64 0.89 11.32 14.40
CA LYS A 64 1.91 11.45 15.45
C LYS A 64 2.77 10.21 15.56
N TRP A 65 2.23 9.04 15.21
CA TRP A 65 2.94 7.77 15.28
C TRP A 65 3.64 7.39 13.98
N THR A 66 3.13 7.81 12.82
CA THR A 66 3.54 7.25 11.53
C THR A 66 3.96 8.28 10.48
N ALA A 67 3.89 9.59 10.77
CA ALA A 67 4.28 10.63 9.84
C ALA A 67 5.47 11.46 10.35
N THR A 68 6.60 11.37 9.64
CA THR A 68 7.80 12.15 9.97
C THR A 68 7.61 13.61 9.54
N LYS A 69 8.35 14.51 10.17
CA LYS A 69 8.54 15.92 9.77
C LYS A 69 10.01 16.25 9.51
N THR A 70 10.89 15.28 9.67
CA THR A 70 12.35 15.44 9.64
C THR A 70 13.02 14.48 8.66
N GLY A 71 12.23 13.79 7.84
CA GLY A 71 12.73 12.83 6.87
C GLY A 71 13.53 13.48 5.74
N LYS A 72 14.31 12.69 4.99
CA LYS A 72 15.22 13.21 3.95
C LYS A 72 14.58 13.52 2.59
N TYR A 73 13.39 12.99 2.30
CA TYR A 73 12.69 13.17 1.04
C TYR A 73 11.71 14.35 1.07
N GLY A 74 11.42 14.94 -0.09
CA GLY A 74 10.45 16.03 -0.20
C GLY A 74 10.76 17.21 0.73
N ASP A 75 9.75 17.68 1.46
CA ASP A 75 9.88 18.70 2.52
C ASP A 75 10.12 18.09 3.92
N GLY A 76 10.46 16.81 3.97
CA GLY A 76 10.64 16.04 5.21
C GLY A 76 9.34 15.57 5.86
N ASN A 77 8.17 15.88 5.29
CA ASN A 77 6.87 15.55 5.87
C ASN A 77 6.07 14.52 5.05
N TYR A 78 6.02 13.28 5.53
CA TYR A 78 5.35 12.15 4.87
C TYR A 78 5.11 10.98 5.83
N TYR A 79 4.21 10.08 5.45
CA TYR A 79 4.06 8.78 6.10
C TYR A 79 5.28 7.90 5.82
N VAL A 80 5.86 7.33 6.88
CA VAL A 80 6.90 6.30 6.77
C VAL A 80 6.26 4.92 6.68
N ARG A 81 7.00 3.88 6.25
CA ARG A 81 6.49 2.49 6.21
C ARG A 81 5.98 2.04 7.58
N ILE A 82 6.81 2.22 8.60
CA ILE A 82 6.56 1.78 9.96
C ILE A 82 7.49 2.54 10.91
N THR A 83 7.05 2.79 12.14
CA THR A 83 7.93 3.26 13.22
C THR A 83 8.00 2.24 14.33
N GLN A 84 9.19 2.02 14.91
CA GLN A 84 9.37 1.01 15.97
C GLN A 84 8.62 1.38 17.26
N ASN A 85 8.56 2.67 17.60
CA ASN A 85 8.08 3.15 18.90
C ASN A 85 7.02 4.25 18.80
N GLY A 86 6.45 4.49 17.62
CA GLY A 86 5.44 5.54 17.42
C GLY A 86 6.03 6.95 17.47
N LYS A 87 7.33 7.13 17.22
CA LYS A 87 8.01 8.43 17.17
C LYS A 87 8.70 8.61 15.82
N PRO A 88 7.98 9.03 14.77
CA PRO A 88 8.48 9.05 13.39
C PRO A 88 9.62 10.04 13.13
N ASP A 89 9.97 10.90 14.09
CA ASP A 89 11.12 11.80 14.01
C ASP A 89 12.34 11.31 14.79
N ALA A 90 12.26 10.15 15.44
CA ALA A 90 13.36 9.57 16.21
C ALA A 90 14.51 9.07 15.32
N GLY A 91 14.19 8.63 14.10
CA GLY A 91 15.18 8.09 13.16
C GLY A 91 15.84 6.81 13.66
N GLU A 92 15.04 5.95 14.31
CA GLU A 92 15.51 4.66 14.80
C GLU A 92 16.02 3.81 13.63
N LYS A 93 17.06 3.02 13.89
CA LYS A 93 17.58 2.08 12.88
C LYS A 93 16.76 0.80 12.91
N ILE A 94 16.20 0.43 11.76
CA ILE A 94 15.47 -0.81 11.53
C ILE A 94 16.27 -1.73 10.61
N GLU A 95 16.28 -3.02 10.91
CA GLU A 95 16.89 -4.05 10.08
C GLU A 95 15.88 -4.52 9.04
N ILE A 96 16.05 -4.11 7.79
CA ILE A 96 15.16 -4.55 6.73
C ILE A 96 15.46 -6.00 6.36
N ASN A 97 14.41 -6.82 6.37
CA ASN A 97 14.43 -8.23 6.01
C ASN A 97 15.09 -8.50 4.65
N ASN A 98 15.34 -9.78 4.40
CA ASN A 98 15.85 -10.29 3.14
C ASN A 98 17.26 -9.77 2.76
N GLY A 99 18.09 -9.52 3.77
CA GLY A 99 19.50 -9.15 3.61
C GLY A 99 19.74 -7.70 3.21
N ALA A 100 18.74 -6.83 3.35
CA ALA A 100 18.84 -5.43 2.95
C ALA A 100 19.72 -4.59 3.90
N GLY A 101 19.77 -4.95 5.19
CA GLY A 101 20.60 -4.29 6.20
C GLY A 101 19.85 -3.24 7.01
N PHE A 102 20.60 -2.36 7.70
CA PHE A 102 20.03 -1.40 8.65
C PHE A 102 19.85 -0.02 8.03
N PHE A 103 18.65 0.55 8.18
CA PHE A 103 18.29 1.87 7.68
C PHE A 103 17.60 2.69 8.75
N ASP A 104 17.67 4.02 8.64
CA ASP A 104 16.81 4.91 9.44
C ASP A 104 15.35 4.72 8.98
N GLU A 105 14.43 4.51 9.91
CA GLU A 105 13.01 4.23 9.60
C GLU A 105 12.33 5.31 8.75
N ARG A 106 12.81 6.57 8.84
CA ARG A 106 12.32 7.68 8.02
C ARG A 106 12.68 7.53 6.55
N GLU A 107 13.69 6.73 6.24
CA GLU A 107 14.14 6.51 4.87
C GLU A 107 13.37 5.41 4.15
N ILE A 108 12.53 4.64 4.87
CA ILE A 108 11.80 3.51 4.30
C ILE A 108 10.37 3.94 3.95
N ILE A 109 10.12 3.99 2.65
CA ILE A 109 8.89 4.51 2.04
C ILE A 109 8.06 3.34 1.53
N ASP A 110 6.79 3.29 1.96
CA ASP A 110 5.78 2.33 1.51
C ASP A 110 4.50 3.08 1.14
N ALA A 111 3.78 2.60 0.14
CA ALA A 111 2.50 3.19 -0.27
C ALA A 111 1.30 2.78 0.62
N GLY A 112 1.53 2.00 1.67
CA GLY A 112 0.51 1.40 2.54
C GLY A 112 -0.32 2.41 3.32
N PHE A 113 0.14 3.66 3.45
CA PHE A 113 -0.69 4.75 3.97
C PHE A 113 -1.93 5.03 3.09
N LEU A 114 -1.95 4.58 1.83
CA LEU A 114 -3.12 4.67 0.96
C LEU A 114 -4.32 3.88 1.50
N GLU A 115 -4.09 2.90 2.39
CA GLU A 115 -5.17 2.22 3.12
C GLU A 115 -5.99 3.19 3.98
N LEU A 116 -5.41 4.30 4.44
CA LEU A 116 -6.15 5.35 5.15
C LEU A 116 -7.24 5.97 4.28
N VAL A 117 -6.97 6.14 2.99
CA VAL A 117 -7.96 6.65 2.04
C VAL A 117 -8.92 5.53 1.64
N ARG A 118 -8.41 4.36 1.28
CA ARG A 118 -9.21 3.22 0.83
C ARG A 118 -10.24 2.79 1.88
N LEU A 119 -9.88 2.82 3.17
CA LEU A 119 -10.74 2.45 4.28
C LEU A 119 -11.56 3.62 4.85
N GLY A 120 -11.48 4.82 4.25
CA GLY A 120 -12.35 5.96 4.59
C GLY A 120 -11.93 6.77 5.82
N ILE A 121 -10.68 6.65 6.28
CA ILE A 121 -10.15 7.34 7.46
C ILE A 121 -9.59 8.72 7.09
N ARG A 122 -8.99 8.84 5.90
CA ARG A 122 -8.50 10.11 5.35
C ARG A 122 -9.15 10.39 4.01
N ARG A 123 -9.25 11.68 3.67
CA ARG A 123 -9.67 12.11 2.34
C ARG A 123 -8.52 11.94 1.37
N ALA A 124 -8.84 11.68 0.11
CA ALA A 124 -7.82 11.57 -0.93
C ALA A 124 -7.06 12.90 -1.15
N ASP A 125 -7.70 14.05 -0.88
CA ASP A 125 -7.09 15.38 -0.96
C ASP A 125 -6.43 15.84 0.36
N ASP A 126 -6.26 14.96 1.34
CA ASP A 126 -5.53 15.28 2.56
C ASP A 126 -4.09 15.71 2.22
N PRO A 127 -3.61 16.86 2.72
CA PRO A 127 -2.30 17.39 2.33
C PRO A 127 -1.14 16.42 2.60
N LEU A 128 -1.20 15.63 3.68
CA LEU A 128 -0.15 14.68 4.03
C LEU A 128 -0.19 13.44 3.13
N ILE A 129 -1.38 12.97 2.75
CA ILE A 129 -1.53 11.91 1.74
C ILE A 129 -0.89 12.35 0.42
N VAL A 130 -1.22 13.56 -0.05
CA VAL A 130 -0.68 14.11 -1.31
C VAL A 130 0.83 14.31 -1.26
N LYS A 131 1.38 14.77 -0.13
CA LYS A 131 2.85 14.87 0.06
C LYS A 131 3.52 13.51 0.02
N SER A 132 2.96 12.53 0.74
CA SER A 132 3.52 11.17 0.81
C SER A 132 3.50 10.47 -0.54
N LEU A 133 2.47 10.71 -1.37
CA LEU A 133 2.39 10.20 -2.74
C LEU A 133 3.53 10.70 -3.63
N LYS A 134 3.94 11.96 -3.49
CA LYS A 134 5.08 12.50 -4.24
C LYS A 134 6.38 11.78 -3.84
N VAL A 135 6.54 11.46 -2.56
CA VAL A 135 7.69 10.70 -2.06
C VAL A 135 7.66 9.26 -2.59
N VAL A 136 6.50 8.59 -2.57
CA VAL A 136 6.32 7.26 -3.20
C VAL A 136 6.72 7.28 -4.67
N ASP A 137 6.22 8.25 -5.44
CA ASP A 137 6.51 8.39 -6.87
C ASP A 137 7.99 8.68 -7.15
N GLN A 138 8.67 9.36 -6.23
CA GLN A 138 10.10 9.65 -6.33
C GLN A 138 10.97 8.43 -6.00
N VAL A 139 10.58 7.64 -4.99
CA VAL A 139 11.48 6.67 -4.35
C VAL A 139 11.24 5.23 -4.81
N ILE A 140 9.99 4.82 -5.01
CA ILE A 140 9.64 3.41 -5.22
C ILE A 140 8.86 3.13 -6.52
N LYS A 141 8.65 4.14 -7.37
CA LYS A 141 7.99 3.98 -8.67
C LYS A 141 9.02 3.68 -9.77
N VAL A 142 8.67 2.77 -10.68
CA VAL A 142 9.42 2.52 -11.92
C VAL A 142 8.48 2.56 -13.11
N ASP A 143 8.81 3.36 -14.12
CA ASP A 143 8.09 3.41 -15.39
C ASP A 143 8.55 2.27 -16.32
N THR A 144 7.67 1.31 -16.58
CA THR A 144 7.92 0.15 -17.45
C THR A 144 7.22 0.31 -18.82
N PRO A 145 7.53 -0.52 -19.83
CA PRO A 145 6.82 -0.53 -21.10
C PRO A 145 5.32 -0.84 -20.96
N ASN A 146 4.93 -1.56 -19.90
CA ASN A 146 3.54 -1.91 -19.60
C ASN A 146 2.88 -0.91 -18.62
N GLY A 147 3.55 0.21 -18.34
CA GLY A 147 3.12 1.26 -17.43
C GLY A 147 3.87 1.28 -16.11
N PRO A 148 3.58 2.24 -15.23
CA PRO A 148 4.28 2.35 -13.96
C PRO A 148 3.93 1.21 -13.00
N GLY A 149 4.96 0.64 -12.38
CA GLY A 149 4.86 -0.26 -11.23
C GLY A 149 5.53 0.35 -9.99
N PHE A 150 5.31 -0.28 -8.83
CA PHE A 150 5.84 0.18 -7.56
C PHE A 150 6.47 -0.98 -6.80
N TYR A 151 7.61 -0.76 -6.15
CA TYR A 151 8.10 -1.69 -5.13
C TYR A 151 7.19 -1.65 -3.89
N ARG A 152 7.24 -2.68 -3.03
CA ARG A 152 6.59 -2.64 -1.71
C ARG A 152 7.09 -1.45 -0.90
N TYR A 153 8.41 -1.40 -0.77
CA TYR A 153 9.17 -0.31 -0.16
C TYR A 153 10.60 -0.29 -0.71
N ASN A 154 11.36 0.79 -0.50
CA ASN A 154 12.76 0.86 -0.96
C ASN A 154 13.69 -0.03 -0.12
N ASN A 155 14.68 -0.63 -0.79
CA ASN A 155 15.60 -1.63 -0.22
C ASN A 155 14.94 -2.99 0.09
N ASP A 156 13.71 -3.23 -0.36
CA ASP A 156 13.11 -4.56 -0.32
C ASP A 156 14.02 -5.62 -0.98
N GLY A 157 14.26 -6.73 -0.29
CA GLY A 157 15.07 -7.86 -0.74
C GLY A 157 14.27 -9.09 -1.19
N TYR A 158 12.94 -9.07 -1.15
CA TYR A 158 12.11 -10.24 -1.48
C TYR A 158 11.85 -10.36 -2.98
N GLY A 159 12.82 -10.89 -3.71
CA GLY A 159 12.71 -11.18 -5.14
C GLY A 159 14.01 -11.71 -5.69
N GLU A 160 14.10 -11.89 -7.01
CA GLU A 160 15.31 -12.40 -7.65
C GLU A 160 16.58 -11.64 -7.25
N MET A 161 17.74 -12.27 -7.39
CA MET A 161 19.04 -11.63 -7.31
C MET A 161 19.21 -10.63 -8.47
N ASP A 162 20.13 -9.67 -8.31
CA ASP A 162 20.41 -8.68 -9.35
C ASP A 162 20.85 -9.28 -10.70
N ASP A 163 21.40 -10.50 -10.67
CA ASP A 163 21.85 -11.25 -11.84
C ASP A 163 20.83 -12.28 -12.37
N GLY A 164 19.58 -12.22 -11.89
CA GLY A 164 18.44 -13.00 -12.37
C GLY A 164 18.23 -14.36 -11.71
N ARG A 165 19.13 -14.80 -10.82
CA ARG A 165 18.90 -16.02 -10.04
C ARG A 165 17.69 -15.83 -9.12
N ARG A 166 16.97 -16.92 -8.81
CA ARG A 166 15.82 -16.87 -7.90
C ARG A 166 16.18 -16.29 -6.53
N TRP A 167 15.19 -15.75 -5.83
CA TRP A 167 15.34 -15.31 -4.44
C TRP A 167 15.95 -16.42 -3.57
N ASN A 168 16.80 -16.04 -2.61
CA ASN A 168 17.47 -16.96 -1.70
C ASN A 168 18.28 -18.06 -2.42
N TRP A 169 18.81 -17.77 -3.61
CA TRP A 169 19.69 -18.70 -4.32
C TRP A 169 20.94 -19.08 -3.50
N ASP A 170 21.45 -18.16 -2.69
CA ASP A 170 22.64 -18.34 -1.87
C ASP A 170 22.38 -19.02 -0.51
N GLY A 171 21.12 -19.32 -0.18
CA GLY A 171 20.72 -19.92 1.10
C GLY A 171 20.78 -18.95 2.29
N LYS A 172 20.88 -17.64 2.06
CA LYS A 172 21.01 -16.61 3.11
C LYS A 172 19.81 -15.67 3.21
N TYR A 173 18.69 -16.04 2.59
CA TYR A 173 17.48 -15.21 2.49
C TYR A 173 17.78 -13.83 1.88
N THR A 174 18.55 -13.78 0.79
CA THR A 174 18.88 -12.52 0.11
C THR A 174 18.23 -12.42 -1.27
N GLY A 175 18.08 -11.18 -1.74
CA GLY A 175 17.57 -10.89 -3.07
C GLY A 175 17.32 -9.40 -3.27
N LYS A 176 16.47 -9.08 -4.24
CA LYS A 176 15.97 -7.74 -4.51
C LYS A 176 14.49 -7.83 -4.86
N GLY A 177 13.66 -7.17 -4.07
CA GLY A 177 12.24 -7.01 -4.34
C GLY A 177 12.01 -6.32 -5.68
N ARG A 178 10.95 -6.74 -6.37
CA ARG A 178 10.58 -6.24 -7.70
C ARG A 178 9.27 -5.46 -7.63
N LEU A 179 8.74 -5.05 -8.77
CA LEU A 179 7.52 -4.24 -8.80
C LEU A 179 6.31 -5.13 -8.52
N TRP A 180 5.41 -4.74 -7.64
CA TRP A 180 4.22 -5.53 -7.33
C TRP A 180 3.03 -5.10 -8.17
N ALA A 181 2.44 -6.04 -8.91
CA ALA A 181 1.35 -5.72 -9.85
C ALA A 181 0.13 -5.13 -9.13
N LEU A 182 -0.19 -5.63 -7.92
CA LEU A 182 -1.32 -5.15 -7.12
C LEU A 182 -1.19 -3.68 -6.70
N LEU A 183 0.02 -3.15 -6.53
CA LEU A 183 0.23 -1.78 -6.04
C LEU A 183 -0.16 -0.73 -7.08
N SER A 184 -0.06 -1.06 -8.37
CA SER A 184 -0.67 -0.24 -9.43
C SER A 184 -2.18 -0.15 -9.25
N GLY A 185 -2.82 -1.25 -8.88
CA GLY A 185 -4.25 -1.29 -8.57
C GLY A 185 -4.63 -0.52 -7.32
N GLU A 186 -3.85 -0.62 -6.23
CA GLU A 186 -4.07 0.18 -5.01
C GLU A 186 -3.98 1.68 -5.30
N ARG A 187 -2.97 2.08 -6.09
CA ARG A 187 -2.86 3.45 -6.59
C ARG A 187 -4.08 3.86 -7.43
N GLY A 188 -4.64 2.95 -8.22
CA GLY A 188 -5.86 3.19 -8.99
C GLY A 188 -7.09 3.46 -8.12
N GLN A 189 -7.23 2.77 -6.98
CA GLN A 189 -8.30 3.04 -6.02
C GLN A 189 -8.14 4.41 -5.35
N TYR A 190 -6.91 4.82 -5.04
CA TYR A 190 -6.65 6.19 -4.58
C TYR A 190 -7.04 7.23 -5.64
N GLU A 191 -6.61 7.03 -6.89
CA GLU A 191 -6.92 7.95 -7.99
C GLU A 191 -8.43 8.06 -8.24
N LEU A 192 -9.16 6.94 -8.11
CA LEU A 192 -10.62 6.95 -8.14
C LEU A 192 -11.25 7.71 -6.95
N ALA A 193 -10.73 7.53 -5.74
CA ALA A 193 -11.18 8.30 -4.58
C ALA A 193 -10.91 9.81 -4.75
N SER A 194 -9.78 10.20 -5.33
CA SER A 194 -9.46 11.59 -5.68
C SER A 194 -10.44 12.14 -6.72
N TYR A 195 -10.76 11.35 -7.75
CA TYR A 195 -11.78 11.73 -8.74
C TYR A 195 -13.14 12.01 -8.11
N ASN A 196 -13.58 11.20 -7.14
CA ASN A 196 -14.84 11.41 -6.45
C ASN A 196 -14.91 12.77 -5.73
N LEU A 197 -13.78 13.29 -5.25
CA LEU A 197 -13.71 14.63 -4.66
C LEU A 197 -13.77 15.75 -5.70
N ASP A 198 -13.18 15.53 -6.88
CA ASP A 198 -13.21 16.50 -7.99
C ASP A 198 -14.59 16.59 -8.65
N MET A 199 -15.33 15.49 -8.74
CA MET A 199 -16.72 15.50 -9.24
C MET A 199 -17.65 16.39 -8.41
N LEU A 200 -17.36 16.56 -7.13
CA LEU A 200 -18.07 17.52 -6.27
C LEU A 200 -17.77 18.99 -6.61
N LYS A 201 -16.75 19.25 -7.42
CA LYS A 201 -16.27 20.60 -7.78
C LYS A 201 -16.69 21.07 -9.19
N MET A 202 -17.37 20.21 -9.98
CA MET A 202 -17.92 20.46 -11.33
C MET A 202 -16.99 21.20 -12.33
N ASP A 203 -16.21 20.47 -13.13
CA ASP A 203 -16.17 20.53 -14.61
C ASP A 203 -15.14 19.50 -15.16
N GLY A 204 -15.38 18.96 -16.36
CA GLY A 204 -14.39 18.20 -17.13
C GLY A 204 -14.13 16.72 -16.74
N GLN A 205 -13.52 15.96 -17.67
CA GLN A 205 -12.91 14.68 -17.34
C GLN A 205 -11.70 14.95 -16.43
N SER A 206 -11.86 14.71 -15.13
CA SER A 206 -10.74 14.83 -14.19
C SER A 206 -9.59 13.91 -14.61
N VAL A 207 -8.36 14.43 -14.54
CA VAL A 207 -7.13 13.68 -14.78
C VAL A 207 -7.06 12.41 -13.90
N ALA A 208 -7.70 12.44 -12.72
CA ALA A 208 -7.71 11.34 -11.77
C ALA A 208 -8.47 10.09 -12.28
N ILE A 209 -9.62 10.25 -12.97
CA ILE A 209 -10.33 9.07 -13.52
C ILE A 209 -9.58 8.45 -14.69
N VAL A 210 -8.89 9.27 -15.50
CA VAL A 210 -8.01 8.78 -16.57
C VAL A 210 -6.86 7.99 -15.96
N ALA A 211 -6.22 8.52 -14.91
CA ALA A 211 -5.15 7.83 -14.21
C ALA A 211 -5.63 6.47 -13.64
N ALA A 212 -6.77 6.45 -12.95
CA ALA A 212 -7.33 5.22 -12.37
C ALA A 212 -7.62 4.14 -13.43
N LYS A 213 -8.17 4.52 -14.60
CA LYS A 213 -8.35 3.60 -15.74
C LYS A 213 -7.02 3.10 -16.30
N SER A 214 -6.02 3.97 -16.41
CA SER A 214 -4.67 3.57 -16.82
C SER A 214 -4.07 2.55 -15.85
N ARG A 215 -4.30 2.66 -14.54
CA ARG A 215 -3.84 1.65 -13.57
C ARG A 215 -4.41 0.26 -13.82
N LEU A 216 -5.69 0.17 -14.17
CA LEU A 216 -6.30 -1.11 -14.56
C LEU A 216 -5.61 -1.68 -15.82
N ASN A 217 -5.35 -0.82 -16.81
CA ASN A 217 -4.62 -1.23 -18.02
C ASN A 217 -3.19 -1.67 -17.72
N HIS A 218 -2.48 -1.03 -16.78
CA HIS A 218 -1.13 -1.44 -16.39
C HIS A 218 -1.14 -2.82 -15.72
N MET A 219 -2.09 -3.08 -14.82
CA MET A 219 -2.25 -4.41 -14.23
C MET A 219 -2.53 -5.48 -15.30
N LEU A 220 -3.33 -5.16 -16.32
CA LEU A 220 -3.56 -6.07 -17.46
C LEU A 220 -2.29 -6.24 -18.29
N GLY A 221 -1.51 -5.18 -18.50
CA GLY A 221 -0.22 -5.22 -19.22
C GLY A 221 0.85 -6.05 -18.51
N PHE A 222 0.73 -6.24 -17.19
CA PHE A 222 1.59 -7.14 -16.42
C PHE A 222 1.18 -8.62 -16.49
N ALA A 223 -0.04 -8.91 -16.99
CA ALA A 223 -0.52 -10.29 -17.12
C ALA A 223 0.21 -11.02 -18.25
N ASN A 224 0.38 -12.34 -18.09
CA ASN A 224 0.88 -13.19 -19.17
C ASN A 224 -0.23 -13.51 -20.21
N GLU A 225 0.12 -14.27 -21.25
CA GLU A 225 -0.82 -14.68 -22.31
C GLU A 225 -2.05 -15.44 -21.79
N GLY A 226 -1.94 -16.09 -20.62
CA GLY A 226 -3.02 -16.76 -19.94
C GLY A 226 -3.90 -15.85 -19.07
N LEU A 227 -3.66 -14.52 -19.08
CA LEU A 227 -4.31 -13.52 -18.24
C LEU A 227 -4.05 -13.70 -16.72
N MET A 228 -2.95 -14.37 -16.37
CA MET A 228 -2.54 -14.50 -14.97
C MET A 228 -1.73 -13.27 -14.57
N ILE A 229 -2.23 -12.51 -13.58
CA ILE A 229 -1.52 -11.35 -13.04
C ILE A 229 -0.55 -11.83 -11.94
N PRO A 230 0.76 -11.54 -12.06
CA PRO A 230 1.77 -12.02 -11.12
C PRO A 230 1.72 -11.29 -9.78
N GLU A 231 2.43 -11.82 -8.79
CA GLU A 231 2.85 -11.06 -7.61
C GLU A 231 3.79 -9.93 -8.03
N GLN A 232 4.93 -10.29 -8.62
CA GLN A 232 5.97 -9.33 -9.00
C GLN A 232 6.29 -9.29 -10.50
N VAL A 233 6.75 -8.13 -10.94
CA VAL A 233 7.06 -7.72 -12.31
C VAL A 233 8.51 -7.23 -12.37
N TRP A 234 9.25 -7.67 -13.40
CA TRP A 234 10.67 -7.36 -13.55
C TRP A 234 10.90 -5.87 -13.82
N ASP A 235 11.89 -5.29 -13.15
CA ASP A 235 12.09 -3.85 -12.97
C ASP A 235 13.27 -3.28 -13.79
N LYS A 236 13.99 -4.12 -14.55
CA LYS A 236 15.17 -3.71 -15.33
C LYS A 236 14.97 -3.91 -16.82
N LYS A 237 15.52 -2.99 -17.61
CA LYS A 237 15.55 -3.06 -19.09
C LYS A 237 16.39 -4.22 -19.58
N GLU A 238 17.50 -4.49 -18.91
CA GLU A 238 18.43 -5.55 -19.26
C GLU A 238 17.91 -6.89 -18.77
N THR A 239 17.85 -7.85 -19.69
CA THR A 239 17.63 -9.26 -19.35
C THR A 239 18.88 -9.83 -18.68
N PRO A 240 18.77 -10.37 -17.45
CA PRO A 240 19.91 -10.95 -16.75
C PRO A 240 20.36 -12.28 -17.37
N LYS A 241 21.62 -12.68 -17.10
CA LYS A 241 22.23 -13.88 -17.71
C LYS A 241 21.97 -15.17 -16.93
N ASN A 242 21.74 -15.09 -15.62
CA ASN A 242 21.69 -16.26 -14.72
C ASN A 242 20.26 -16.60 -14.28
N ILE A 243 19.29 -16.39 -15.17
CA ILE A 243 17.86 -16.64 -14.89
C ILE A 243 17.64 -18.09 -14.48
N ASP A 244 16.94 -18.30 -13.37
CA ASP A 244 16.47 -19.63 -12.98
C ASP A 244 15.26 -20.04 -13.84
N ARG A 245 15.56 -20.64 -15.00
CA ARG A 245 14.56 -21.05 -16.01
C ARG A 245 13.62 -22.17 -15.55
N GLN A 246 13.82 -22.73 -14.36
CA GLN A 246 12.86 -23.63 -13.75
C GLN A 246 11.55 -22.91 -13.40
N PHE A 247 11.61 -21.64 -13.02
CA PHE A 247 10.46 -20.89 -12.50
C PHE A 247 9.90 -19.88 -13.51
N VAL A 248 10.76 -19.29 -14.34
CA VAL A 248 10.35 -18.29 -15.34
C VAL A 248 11.18 -18.44 -16.61
N PRO A 249 10.58 -18.47 -17.82
CA PRO A 249 11.33 -18.69 -19.05
C PRO A 249 12.34 -17.56 -19.32
N ASP A 250 11.95 -16.33 -19.01
CA ASP A 250 12.76 -15.13 -19.18
C ASP A 250 12.33 -14.01 -18.21
N LEU A 251 13.26 -13.11 -17.87
CA LEU A 251 12.98 -11.92 -17.06
C LEU A 251 13.01 -10.70 -17.98
N LYS A 252 11.83 -10.20 -18.35
CA LYS A 252 11.65 -9.11 -19.31
C LYS A 252 11.04 -7.88 -18.65
N PHE A 253 11.53 -6.70 -19.02
CA PHE A 253 11.13 -5.45 -18.38
C PHE A 253 9.62 -5.21 -18.47
N GLY A 254 8.94 -5.11 -17.33
CA GLY A 254 7.49 -4.93 -17.27
C GLY A 254 6.67 -6.21 -17.39
N GLU A 255 7.28 -7.39 -17.43
CA GLU A 255 6.59 -8.69 -17.40
C GLU A 255 6.79 -9.42 -16.07
N GLY A 256 5.98 -10.45 -15.81
CA GLY A 256 6.04 -11.25 -14.58
C GLY A 256 7.40 -11.91 -14.33
N THR A 257 7.73 -12.02 -13.05
CA THR A 257 8.95 -12.67 -12.54
C THR A 257 8.72 -14.16 -12.23
N GLY A 258 9.66 -14.82 -11.54
CA GLY A 258 9.48 -16.20 -11.04
C GLY A 258 8.68 -16.30 -9.74
N SER A 259 8.16 -15.19 -9.21
CA SER A 259 7.27 -15.15 -8.05
C SER A 259 5.87 -15.71 -8.36
N ALA A 260 5.00 -15.78 -7.36
CA ALA A 260 3.68 -16.39 -7.47
C ALA A 260 2.85 -15.82 -8.64
N THR A 261 2.45 -16.69 -9.58
CA THR A 261 1.63 -16.31 -10.75
C THR A 261 0.62 -17.42 -11.07
N PRO A 262 -0.70 -17.14 -11.02
CA PRO A 262 -1.31 -15.90 -10.57
C PRO A 262 -1.14 -15.68 -9.05
N LEU A 263 -1.06 -14.43 -8.62
CA LEU A 263 -1.31 -14.08 -7.22
C LEU A 263 -2.80 -13.77 -7.02
N ALA A 264 -3.48 -14.51 -6.15
CA ALA A 264 -4.90 -14.32 -5.89
C ALA A 264 -5.24 -12.87 -5.45
N TRP A 265 -4.34 -12.23 -4.68
CA TRP A 265 -4.50 -10.82 -4.29
C TRP A 265 -4.37 -9.86 -5.49
N SER A 266 -3.38 -10.02 -6.37
CA SER A 266 -3.28 -9.23 -7.61
C SER A 266 -4.54 -9.38 -8.48
N MET A 267 -5.03 -10.61 -8.63
CA MET A 267 -6.28 -10.89 -9.36
C MET A 267 -7.50 -10.22 -8.70
N ALA A 268 -7.62 -10.31 -7.37
CA ALA A 268 -8.69 -9.67 -6.63
C ALA A 268 -8.62 -8.13 -6.74
N GLN A 269 -7.43 -7.54 -6.68
CA GLN A 269 -7.25 -6.09 -6.84
C GLN A 269 -7.66 -5.63 -8.24
N PHE A 270 -7.35 -6.40 -9.28
CA PHE A 270 -7.77 -6.10 -10.65
C PHE A 270 -9.30 -6.07 -10.77
N ILE A 271 -9.97 -7.13 -10.31
CA ILE A 271 -11.44 -7.24 -10.33
C ILE A 271 -12.05 -6.10 -9.52
N ARG A 272 -11.52 -5.83 -8.33
CA ARG A 272 -12.01 -4.79 -7.43
C ARG A 272 -11.90 -3.41 -8.06
N LEU A 273 -10.76 -3.06 -8.66
CA LEU A 273 -10.60 -1.78 -9.35
C LEU A 273 -11.53 -1.68 -10.57
N ALA A 274 -11.68 -2.75 -11.36
CA ALA A 274 -12.59 -2.77 -12.51
C ALA A 274 -14.05 -2.49 -12.10
N VAL A 275 -14.53 -3.17 -11.06
CA VAL A 275 -15.89 -3.00 -10.54
C VAL A 275 -16.07 -1.62 -9.88
N ASN A 276 -15.06 -1.12 -9.16
CA ASN A 276 -15.06 0.23 -8.61
C ASN A 276 -15.14 1.31 -9.70
N LEU A 277 -14.36 1.16 -10.78
CA LEU A 277 -14.39 2.06 -11.94
C LEU A 277 -15.76 2.07 -12.63
N GLN A 278 -16.39 0.90 -12.77
CA GLN A 278 -17.74 0.80 -13.32
C GLN A 278 -18.77 1.50 -12.43
N ALA A 279 -18.66 1.36 -11.11
CA ALA A 279 -19.53 2.04 -10.15
C ALA A 279 -19.19 3.53 -9.97
N GLY A 280 -18.07 3.99 -10.52
CA GLY A 280 -17.59 5.36 -10.35
C GLY A 280 -17.16 5.71 -8.93
N ARG A 281 -16.95 4.73 -8.03
CA ARG A 281 -16.49 4.92 -6.65
C ARG A 281 -15.86 3.64 -6.09
N ASN A 282 -15.09 3.75 -5.01
CA ASN A 282 -14.64 2.56 -4.28
C ASN A 282 -15.82 1.88 -3.56
N LEU A 283 -16.14 0.66 -3.95
CA LEU A 283 -17.24 -0.12 -3.37
C LEU A 283 -16.85 -0.83 -2.08
N ASP A 284 -15.55 -1.08 -1.90
CA ASP A 284 -14.96 -1.77 -0.76
C ASP A 284 -14.58 -0.84 0.41
N THR A 285 -14.75 0.48 0.26
CA THR A 285 -14.61 1.43 1.36
C THR A 285 -15.78 1.27 2.34
N PRO A 286 -15.55 0.97 3.63
CA PRO A 286 -16.63 0.85 4.60
C PRO A 286 -17.32 2.19 4.81
N GLN A 287 -18.58 2.30 4.36
CA GLN A 287 -19.33 3.55 4.36
C GLN A 287 -19.42 4.20 5.76
N ILE A 288 -19.63 3.40 6.80
CA ILE A 288 -19.71 3.88 8.19
C ILE A 288 -18.38 4.46 8.72
N VAL A 289 -17.24 3.99 8.20
CA VAL A 289 -15.91 4.54 8.53
C VAL A 289 -15.72 5.87 7.79
N PHE A 290 -16.04 5.88 6.49
CA PHE A 290 -16.01 7.09 5.67
C PHE A 290 -16.86 8.22 6.28
N GLU A 291 -18.13 7.96 6.59
CA GLU A 291 -19.04 8.95 7.17
C GLU A 291 -18.58 9.49 8.54
N ARG A 292 -17.83 8.68 9.29
CA ARG A 292 -17.29 9.07 10.58
C ARG A 292 -16.10 10.01 10.43
N TYR A 293 -15.16 9.69 9.55
CA TYR A 293 -13.86 10.38 9.46
C TYR A 293 -13.71 11.26 8.21
N ALA A 294 -13.68 10.68 7.00
CA ALA A 294 -13.36 11.41 5.77
C ALA A 294 -14.55 12.14 5.10
N GLY A 295 -15.79 11.75 5.44
CA GLY A 295 -17.03 12.26 4.85
C GLY A 295 -17.53 13.57 5.46
N ARG A 296 -17.00 13.97 6.63
CA ARG A 296 -17.30 15.26 7.25
C ARG A 296 -16.32 16.31 6.73
N LYS A 297 -16.81 17.46 6.25
CA LYS A 297 -15.94 18.64 6.11
C LYS A 297 -15.53 19.04 7.53
N ARG A 298 -14.24 18.87 7.86
CA ARG A 298 -13.64 19.51 9.04
C ARG A 298 -13.53 21.01 8.78
#